data_AF-A0A6I1W138-F1
#
_entry.id   AF-A0A6I1W138-F1
#
_cell.length_a   1.000
_cell.length_b   1.000
_cell.length_c   1.000
_cell.angle_alpha   90.00
_cell.angle_beta   90.00
_cell.angle_gamma   90.00
#
_symmetry.space_group_name_H-M   'P 1'
#
loop_
_entity.id
_entity.type
_entity.pdbx_description
1 polymer ?
#
loop_
_entity_poly.entity_id
_entity_poly.type
_entity_poly.pdbx_seq_one_letter_code
_entity_poly.pdbx_strand_id
1 'polypeptide(L)'
;ARWAAFCTKRESIALEEQRLKSTWVRPGTEQGEAIAAKFGTPLTHEYNLLSLLTRPEIDYAGLVEVTGEGASDPLVAEQVEIKTKYAGYIDRPHDEIARLRASENIKLPVDIDYTTISG
;
A
#
# COMPACT_ATOMS: atom_id res chain seq x y z
N ALA A 1 -7.13 11.27 -26.39
CA ALA A 1 -6.07 10.24 -26.28
C ALA A 1 -5.38 10.25 -24.90
N ARG A 2 -4.73 11.35 -24.48
CA ARG A 2 -3.91 11.39 -23.25
C ARG A 2 -4.68 11.12 -21.93
N TRP A 3 -5.91 11.64 -21.81
CA TRP A 3 -6.75 11.41 -20.62
C TRP A 3 -7.21 9.96 -20.47
N ALA A 4 -7.56 9.30 -21.58
CA ALA A 4 -7.99 7.90 -21.56
C ALA A 4 -6.84 6.97 -21.14
N ALA A 5 -5.64 7.15 -21.70
CA ALA A 5 -4.46 6.39 -21.32
C ALA A 5 -4.11 6.55 -19.83
N PHE A 6 -4.26 7.76 -19.29
CA PHE A 6 -4.09 8.01 -17.86
C PHE A 6 -5.11 7.25 -17.01
N CYS A 7 -6.40 7.28 -17.40
CA CYS A 7 -7.45 6.56 -16.69
C CYS A 7 -7.22 5.05 -16.70
N THR A 8 -6.88 4.48 -17.85
CA THR A 8 -6.56 3.05 -17.99
C THR A 8 -5.39 2.65 -17.10
N LYS A 9 -4.29 3.41 -17.13
CA LYS A 9 -3.13 3.13 -16.26
C LYS A 9 -3.51 3.15 -14.78
N ARG A 10 -4.28 4.16 -14.35
CA ARG A 10 -4.75 4.28 -12.96
C ARG A 10 -5.61 3.08 -12.54
N GLU A 11 -6.49 2.63 -13.43
CA GLU A 11 -7.36 1.49 -13.20
C GLU A 11 -6.57 0.18 -13.13
N SER A 12 -5.60 -0.04 -14.04
CA SER A 12 -4.70 -1.20 -13.99
C SER A 12 -3.93 -1.29 -12.66
N ILE A 13 -3.43 -0.15 -12.15
CA ILE A 13 -2.76 -0.11 -10.84
C ILE A 13 -3.71 -0.49 -9.71
N ALA A 14 -4.94 0.04 -9.72
CA ALA A 14 -5.92 -0.25 -8.67
C ALA A 14 -6.37 -1.71 -8.69
N LEU A 15 -6.57 -2.29 -9.88
CA LEU A 15 -6.92 -3.71 -10.03
C LEU A 15 -5.79 -4.61 -9.55
N GLU A 16 -4.55 -4.28 -9.87
CA GLU A 16 -3.39 -5.07 -9.43
C GLU A 16 -3.18 -4.99 -7.91
N GLU A 17 -3.30 -3.81 -7.31
CA GLU A 17 -3.31 -3.67 -5.85
C GLU A 17 -4.42 -4.52 -5.22
N GLN A 18 -5.62 -4.49 -5.79
CA GLN A 18 -6.74 -5.26 -5.28
C GLN A 18 -6.47 -6.76 -5.38
N ARG A 19 -5.92 -7.24 -6.51
CA ARG A 19 -5.50 -8.63 -6.70
C ARG A 19 -4.51 -9.05 -5.62
N LEU A 20 -3.45 -8.28 -5.41
CA LEU A 20 -2.44 -8.57 -4.39
C LEU A 20 -3.02 -8.60 -2.97
N LYS A 21 -4.02 -7.75 -2.66
CA LYS A 21 -4.73 -7.77 -1.37
C LYS A 21 -5.66 -8.98 -1.22
N SER A 22 -6.31 -9.41 -2.30
CA SER A 22 -7.25 -10.54 -2.29
C SER A 22 -6.56 -11.90 -2.37
N THR A 23 -5.30 -11.96 -2.81
CA THR A 23 -4.55 -13.21 -2.90
C THR A 23 -3.82 -13.49 -1.60
N TRP A 24 -4.25 -14.54 -0.91
CA TRP A 24 -3.69 -14.98 0.37
C TRP A 24 -2.78 -16.18 0.19
N VAL A 25 -1.66 -16.16 0.89
CA VAL A 25 -0.69 -17.25 0.92
C VAL A 25 -0.55 -17.74 2.35
N ARG A 26 -0.57 -19.06 2.52
CA ARG A 26 -0.48 -19.73 3.81
C ARG A 26 0.80 -20.54 3.89
N PRO A 27 1.39 -20.68 5.10
CA PRO A 27 2.47 -21.63 5.29
C PRO A 27 2.00 -23.05 4.97
N GLY A 28 2.83 -23.82 4.27
CA GLY A 28 2.53 -25.19 3.87
C GLY A 28 1.63 -25.34 2.62
N THR A 29 1.36 -24.25 1.89
CA THR A 29 0.84 -24.36 0.52
C THR A 29 1.98 -24.29 -0.49
N GLU A 30 1.76 -24.78 -1.70
CA GLU A 30 2.73 -24.71 -2.80
C GLU A 30 3.23 -23.27 -3.03
N GLN A 31 2.34 -22.28 -3.05
CA GLN A 31 2.75 -20.88 -3.17
C GLN A 31 3.55 -20.40 -1.95
N GLY A 32 3.18 -20.81 -0.74
CA GLY A 32 3.87 -20.41 0.48
C GLY A 32 5.28 -20.96 0.57
N GLU A 33 5.46 -22.22 0.18
CA GLU A 33 6.77 -22.86 0.08
C GLU A 33 7.62 -22.25 -1.03
N ALA A 34 7.03 -21.96 -2.19
CA ALA A 34 7.73 -21.30 -3.29
C ALA A 34 8.19 -19.88 -2.93
N ILE A 35 7.36 -19.09 -2.22
CA ILE A 35 7.76 -17.78 -1.69
C ILE A 35 8.88 -17.93 -0.66
N ALA A 36 8.75 -18.87 0.28
CA ALA A 36 9.76 -19.10 1.30
C ALA A 36 11.10 -19.56 0.71
N ALA A 37 11.08 -20.42 -0.33
CA ALA A 37 12.26 -20.87 -1.04
C ALA A 37 12.91 -19.74 -1.85
N LYS A 38 12.11 -18.89 -2.50
CA LYS A 38 12.60 -17.79 -3.34
C LYS A 38 13.21 -16.65 -2.54
N PHE A 39 12.56 -16.25 -1.45
CA PHE A 39 12.96 -15.09 -0.64
C PHE A 39 13.63 -15.47 0.69
N GLY A 40 13.85 -16.76 0.94
CA GLY A 40 14.51 -17.26 2.16
C GLY A 40 13.76 -16.94 3.46
N THR A 41 12.49 -16.55 3.38
CA THR A 41 11.74 -16.01 4.51
C THR A 41 10.52 -16.89 4.80
N PRO A 42 10.57 -17.71 5.86
CA PRO A 42 9.46 -18.60 6.18
C PRO A 42 8.23 -17.80 6.59
N LEU A 43 7.07 -18.23 6.09
CA LEU A 43 5.78 -17.67 6.48
C LEU A 43 5.39 -18.23 7.86
N THR A 44 5.10 -17.36 8.82
CA THR A 44 4.67 -17.75 10.17
C THR A 44 3.16 -17.89 10.29
N HIS A 45 2.41 -17.13 9.50
CA HIS A 45 0.96 -17.16 9.40
C HIS A 45 0.54 -16.81 7.97
N GLU A 46 -0.78 -16.73 7.73
CA GLU A 46 -1.28 -16.33 6.42
C GLU A 46 -1.03 -14.83 6.16
N TYR A 47 -0.55 -14.51 4.97
CA TYR A 47 -0.33 -13.14 4.52
C TYR A 47 -0.93 -12.96 3.13
N ASN A 48 -1.47 -11.78 2.83
CA ASN A 48 -1.75 -11.44 1.44
C ASN A 48 -0.46 -11.01 0.73
N LEU A 49 -0.43 -11.12 -0.61
CA LEU A 49 0.74 -10.79 -1.41
C LEU A 49 1.17 -9.33 -1.24
N LEU A 50 0.22 -8.40 -1.06
CA LEU A 50 0.55 -7.00 -0.85
C LEU A 50 1.34 -6.79 0.45
N SER A 51 0.94 -7.45 1.53
CA SER A 51 1.65 -7.43 2.81
C SER A 51 3.03 -8.04 2.70
N LEU A 52 3.21 -9.10 1.91
CA LEU A 52 4.54 -9.65 1.62
C LEU A 52 5.41 -8.66 0.86
N LEU A 53 4.86 -7.96 -0.14
CA LEU A 53 5.57 -6.95 -0.94
C LEU A 53 6.01 -5.71 -0.12
N THR A 54 5.47 -5.49 1.08
CA THR A 54 5.99 -4.45 2.00
C THR A 54 7.38 -4.76 2.55
N ARG A 55 7.79 -6.03 2.49
CA ARG A 55 9.10 -6.45 3.01
C ARG A 55 10.19 -6.10 1.99
N PRO A 56 11.32 -5.51 2.43
CA PRO A 56 12.36 -5.05 1.52
C PRO A 56 13.01 -6.18 0.71
N GLU A 57 13.03 -7.40 1.24
CA GLU A 57 13.56 -8.59 0.59
C GLU A 57 12.64 -9.17 -0.49
N ILE A 58 11.38 -8.73 -0.57
CA ILE A 58 10.40 -9.23 -1.54
C ILE A 58 10.22 -8.21 -2.66
N ASP A 59 10.20 -8.69 -3.90
CA ASP A 59 9.95 -7.89 -5.10
C ASP A 59 8.69 -8.37 -5.84
N TYR A 60 8.14 -7.48 -6.68
CA TYR A 60 6.90 -7.80 -7.39
C TYR A 60 7.12 -8.91 -8.43
N ALA A 61 8.24 -8.86 -9.15
CA ALA A 61 8.58 -9.85 -10.17
C ALA A 61 8.62 -11.27 -9.59
N GLY A 62 9.20 -11.44 -8.40
CA GLY A 62 9.27 -12.73 -7.78
C GLY A 62 7.93 -13.26 -7.29
N LEU A 63 7.02 -12.38 -6.82
CA LEU A 63 5.66 -12.77 -6.50
C LEU A 63 4.86 -13.19 -7.75
N VAL A 64 5.06 -12.53 -8.89
CA VAL A 64 4.43 -12.92 -10.16
C VAL A 64 4.92 -14.28 -10.64
N GLU A 65 6.23 -14.57 -10.54
CA GLU A 65 6.77 -15.88 -10.90
C GLU A 65 6.17 -17.01 -10.04
N VAL A 66 5.93 -16.76 -8.75
CA VAL A 66 5.36 -17.78 -7.85
C VAL A 66 3.86 -17.93 -8.04
N THR A 67 3.14 -16.82 -8.28
CA THR A 67 1.68 -16.84 -8.40
C THR A 67 1.19 -17.13 -9.80
N GLY A 68 2.05 -17.01 -10.81
CA GLY A 68 1.72 -17.17 -12.23
C GLY A 68 0.87 -16.05 -12.81
N GLU A 69 0.55 -15.03 -12.01
CA GLU A 69 -0.35 -13.93 -12.36
C GLU A 69 0.26 -12.58 -11.97
N GLY A 70 0.17 -11.61 -12.87
CA GLY A 70 0.66 -10.26 -12.64
C GLY A 70 0.21 -9.28 -13.73
N ALA A 71 0.50 -8.01 -13.49
CA ALA A 71 0.29 -6.93 -14.44
C ALA A 71 1.18 -7.13 -15.66
N SER A 72 0.59 -7.01 -16.85
CA SER A 72 1.29 -7.11 -18.13
C SER A 72 2.12 -5.86 -18.44
N ASP A 73 1.77 -4.71 -17.87
CA ASP A 73 2.48 -3.45 -18.03
C ASP A 73 3.56 -3.30 -16.94
N PRO A 74 4.86 -3.23 -17.31
CA PRO A 74 5.96 -3.02 -16.37
C PRO A 74 5.80 -1.74 -15.55
N LEU A 75 5.19 -0.69 -16.11
CA LEU A 75 4.96 0.57 -15.39
C LEU A 75 3.89 0.42 -14.30
N VAL A 76 2.97 -0.52 -14.44
CA VAL A 76 1.96 -0.83 -13.41
C VAL A 76 2.63 -1.63 -12.30
N ALA A 77 3.41 -2.66 -12.66
CA ALA A 77 4.19 -3.46 -11.72
C ALA A 77 5.11 -2.59 -10.84
N GLU A 78 5.91 -1.74 -11.48
CA GLU A 78 6.82 -0.80 -10.79
C GLU A 78 6.04 0.15 -9.87
N GLN A 79 4.94 0.73 -10.34
CA GLN A 79 4.15 1.67 -9.55
C GLN A 79 3.52 1.01 -8.32
N VAL A 80 3.05 -0.24 -8.45
CA VAL A 80 2.51 -1.01 -7.33
C VAL A 80 3.60 -1.34 -6.32
N GLU A 81 4.79 -1.76 -6.77
CA GLU A 81 5.92 -2.04 -5.89
C GLU A 81 6.37 -0.81 -5.11
N ILE A 82 6.57 0.32 -5.81
CA ILE A 82 6.90 1.60 -5.19
C ILE A 82 5.83 1.96 -4.17
N LYS A 83 4.56 2.02 -4.58
CA LYS A 83 3.48 2.43 -3.68
C LYS A 83 3.41 1.56 -2.43
N THR A 84 3.65 0.26 -2.55
CA THR A 84 3.60 -0.69 -1.43
C THR A 84 4.79 -0.53 -0.49
N LYS A 85 6.03 -0.47 -1.02
CA LYS A 85 7.25 -0.31 -0.22
C LYS A 85 7.31 1.03 0.51
N TYR A 86 6.76 2.08 -0.12
CA TYR A 86 6.76 3.43 0.45
C TYR A 86 5.47 3.77 1.24
N ALA A 87 4.43 2.93 1.23
CA ALA A 87 3.20 3.18 2.00
C ALA A 87 3.48 3.45 3.49
N GLY A 88 4.31 2.61 4.13
CA GLY A 88 4.68 2.78 5.54
C GLY A 88 5.53 4.02 5.84
N TYR A 89 6.21 4.59 4.84
CA TYR A 89 6.96 5.85 4.97
C TYR A 89 6.07 7.09 4.81
N ILE A 90 4.98 6.98 4.05
CA ILE A 90 4.05 8.08 3.76
C ILE A 90 2.95 8.19 4.83
N ASP A 91 2.52 7.07 5.42
CA ASP A 91 1.40 7.06 6.36
C ASP A 91 1.74 7.73 7.70
N ARG A 92 3.01 7.68 8.17
CA ARG A 92 3.43 8.35 9.43
C ARG A 92 3.24 9.87 9.44
N PRO A 93 3.71 10.64 8.43
CA PRO A 93 3.50 12.09 8.40
C PRO A 93 2.07 12.51 8.02
N HIS A 94 1.26 11.61 7.43
CA HIS A 94 -0.09 11.94 6.99
C HIS A 94 -1.08 12.12 8.15
N ASP A 95 -0.95 11.34 9.22
CA ASP A 95 -1.78 11.50 10.43
C ASP A 95 -1.50 12.83 11.14
N GLU A 96 -0.25 13.30 11.16
CA GLU A 96 0.10 14.61 11.70
C GLU A 96 -0.48 15.75 10.86
N ILE A 97 -0.41 15.65 9.53
CA ILE A 97 -1.02 16.63 8.61
C ILE A 97 -2.55 16.62 8.75
N ALA A 98 -3.18 15.46 8.90
CA ALA A 98 -4.63 15.35 9.10
C ALA A 98 -5.08 16.00 10.41
N ARG A 99 -4.33 15.81 11.50
CA ARG A 99 -4.58 16.51 12.78
C ARG A 99 -4.37 18.02 12.65
N LEU A 100 -3.30 18.46 11.99
CA LEU A 100 -3.05 19.89 11.75
C LEU A 100 -4.17 20.54 10.94
N ARG A 101 -4.63 19.90 9.86
CA ARG A 101 -5.76 20.40 9.05
C ARG A 101 -7.09 20.40 9.79
N ALA A 102 -7.30 19.42 10.68
CA ALA A 102 -8.48 19.41 11.54
C ALA A 102 -8.46 20.62 12.48
N SER A 103 -7.30 20.94 13.06
CA SER A 103 -7.11 22.12 13.92
C SER A 103 -7.22 23.44 13.16
N GLU A 104 -6.67 23.54 11.95
CA GLU A 104 -6.77 24.76 11.12
C GLU A 104 -8.21 25.05 10.64
N ASN A 105 -9.05 24.04 10.49
CA ASN A 105 -10.46 24.20 10.12
C ASN A 105 -11.38 24.53 11.32
N ILE A 106 -10.86 24.56 12.54
CA ILE A 106 -11.63 25.04 13.69
C ILE A 106 -11.72 26.56 13.60
N LYS A 107 -12.85 27.04 13.07
CA LYS A 107 -13.17 28.46 13.15
C LYS A 107 -13.41 28.83 14.61
N LEU A 108 -12.61 29.76 15.12
CA LEU A 108 -12.86 30.37 16.42
C LEU A 108 -14.21 31.10 16.37
N PRO A 109 -15.12 30.87 17.32
CA PRO A 109 -16.30 31.69 17.52
C PRO A 109 -15.88 33.16 17.62
N VAL A 110 -16.59 34.02 16.87
CA VAL A 110 -16.37 35.48 16.90
C VAL A 110 -16.59 36.09 18.30
N ASP A 111 -17.25 35.35 19.18
CA ASP A 111 -17.70 35.80 20.49
C ASP A 111 -16.90 35.15 21.64
N ILE A 112 -15.70 34.62 21.39
CA ILE A 112 -14.87 34.05 22.45
C ILE A 112 -14.46 35.13 23.46
N ASP A 113 -14.80 34.88 24.73
CA ASP A 113 -14.30 35.64 25.87
C ASP A 113 -12.96 35.05 26.33
N TYR A 114 -11.88 35.61 25.78
CA TYR A 114 -10.50 35.22 26.09
C TYR A 114 -10.12 35.41 27.57
N THR A 115 -10.92 36.12 28.39
CA THR A 115 -10.64 36.31 29.82
C THR A 115 -11.03 35.10 30.68
N THR A 116 -11.77 34.15 30.13
CA THR A 116 -12.22 32.93 30.83
C THR A 116 -11.32 31.71 30.58
N ILE A 117 -10.32 31.83 29.70
CA ILE A 117 -9.38 30.75 29.39
C ILE A 117 -8.22 30.83 30.38
N SER A 118 -8.16 29.88 31.31
CA SER A 118 -7.00 29.67 32.19
C SER A 118 -5.89 28.94 31.43
N GLY A 119 -4.64 29.39 31.63
CA GLY A 119 -3.45 28.66 31.21
C GLY A 119 -3.18 27.42 32.06
#